data_AF-A0A9N9R882-F1
#
_entry.id   AF-A0A9N9R882-F1
#
_cell.length_a   1.000
_cell.length_b   1.000
_cell.length_c   1.000
_cell.angle_alpha   90.00
_cell.angle_beta   90.00
_cell.angle_gamma   90.00
#
_symmetry.space_group_name_H-M   'P 1'
#
loop_
_entity.id
_entity.type
_entity.pdbx_description
1 polymer ?
#
loop_
_entity_poly.entity_id
_entity_poly.type
_entity_poly.pdbx_seq_one_letter_code
_entity_poly.pdbx_strand_id
1 'polypeptide(L)'
;MSFKEGEHPLYPFTEKEKLEIRKQLGMKESTIQDDIDAIMDWFKKQPHLVDAGITSAMVERILIIAKGSLEKTKQRIDGLYKYRSLAPELIQNREKELSPHCGDLWSFYRQAAMPKLYKGHRISVIKIDNPDPNSFFVDVLFRNTFMLGDIRLHHDYMFGEIWIIDIEHAVIGHLLRLNPIIMHKTAQIFQISTKKNSKPRELLNS
;
A
#
# COMPACT_ATOMS: atom_id res chain seq x y z
N MET A 1 14.27 14.47 6.22
CA MET A 1 15.54 13.75 6.05
C MET A 1 15.36 12.83 4.85
N SER A 2 16.17 12.97 3.79
CA SER A 2 16.07 12.12 2.59
C SER A 2 16.94 10.89 2.80
N PHE A 3 16.34 9.70 2.87
CA PHE A 3 17.07 8.43 2.88
C PHE A 3 17.48 8.09 1.45
N LYS A 4 18.68 7.55 1.26
CA LYS A 4 19.05 6.96 -0.03
C LYS A 4 18.22 5.70 -0.29
N GLU A 5 18.15 5.30 -1.55
CA GLU A 5 17.44 4.09 -1.97
C GLU A 5 18.00 2.85 -1.24
N GLY A 6 17.11 2.03 -0.67
CA GLY A 6 17.49 0.83 0.10
C GLY A 6 17.99 1.08 1.53
N GLU A 7 18.18 2.33 1.95
CA GLU A 7 18.72 2.68 3.27
C GLU A 7 17.66 3.06 4.31
N HIS A 8 16.37 2.91 4.01
CA HIS A 8 15.32 3.22 4.97
C HIS A 8 15.34 2.19 6.13
N PRO A 9 15.45 2.61 7.40
CA PRO A 9 15.69 1.68 8.53
C PRO A 9 14.58 0.66 8.74
N LEU A 10 13.34 0.99 8.37
CA LEU A 10 12.20 0.06 8.45
C LEU A 10 11.98 -0.78 7.19
N TYR A 11 12.55 -0.36 6.05
CA TYR A 11 12.33 -1.01 4.76
C TYR A 11 13.66 -1.29 4.05
N PRO A 12 14.65 -1.93 4.73
CA PRO A 12 15.89 -2.28 4.06
C PRO A 12 15.61 -3.37 3.03
N PHE A 13 16.38 -3.32 1.94
CA PHE A 13 16.49 -4.39 0.97
C PHE A 13 17.90 -4.38 0.37
N THR A 14 18.36 -5.54 -0.08
CA THR A 14 19.67 -5.72 -0.73
C THR A 14 19.52 -5.80 -2.25
N GLU A 15 20.60 -5.50 -2.99
CA GLU A 15 20.62 -5.72 -4.44
C GLU A 15 20.32 -7.18 -4.82
N LYS A 16 20.73 -8.14 -3.98
CA LYS A 16 20.39 -9.55 -4.18
C LYS A 16 18.89 -9.82 -4.09
N GLU A 17 18.22 -9.25 -3.08
CA GLU A 17 16.75 -9.36 -2.94
C GLU A 17 16.03 -8.70 -4.10
N LYS A 18 16.49 -7.52 -4.53
CA LYS A 18 15.99 -6.81 -5.71
C LYS A 18 16.03 -7.66 -6.98
N LEU A 19 17.19 -8.24 -7.29
CA LEU A 19 17.35 -9.11 -8.46
C LEU A 19 16.50 -10.38 -8.38
N GLU A 20 16.44 -11.00 -7.21
CA GLU A 20 15.62 -12.20 -7.00
C GLU A 20 14.12 -11.90 -7.17
N ILE A 21 13.65 -10.75 -6.67
CA ILE A 21 12.27 -10.30 -6.83
C ILE A 21 11.94 -10.10 -8.30
N ARG A 22 12.77 -9.36 -9.05
CA ARG A 22 12.55 -9.13 -10.48
C ARG A 22 12.53 -10.43 -11.27
N LYS A 23 13.46 -11.35 -10.95
CA LYS A 23 13.51 -12.69 -11.55
C LYS A 23 12.25 -13.50 -11.28
N GLN A 24 11.75 -13.52 -10.04
CA GLN A 24 10.51 -14.23 -9.68
C GLN A 24 9.28 -13.68 -10.41
N LEU A 25 9.28 -12.39 -10.75
CA LEU A 25 8.23 -11.75 -11.53
C LEU A 25 8.41 -11.92 -13.05
N GLY A 26 9.49 -12.57 -13.50
CA GLY A 26 9.80 -12.73 -14.93
C GLY A 26 10.23 -11.44 -15.62
N MET A 27 10.64 -10.43 -14.86
CA MET A 27 11.11 -9.14 -15.39
C MET A 27 12.54 -9.29 -15.91
N LYS A 28 12.83 -8.62 -17.04
CA LYS A 28 14.16 -8.63 -17.66
C LYS A 28 14.92 -7.37 -17.28
N GLU A 29 16.13 -7.55 -16.74
CA GLU A 29 17.04 -6.44 -16.43
C GLU A 29 17.35 -5.57 -17.65
N SER A 30 17.39 -6.17 -18.85
CA SER A 30 17.70 -5.45 -20.08
C SER A 30 16.58 -4.53 -20.57
N THR A 31 15.33 -4.71 -20.13
CA THR A 31 14.17 -3.93 -20.61
C THR A 31 13.51 -3.11 -19.53
N ILE A 32 13.88 -3.29 -18.25
CA ILE A 32 13.20 -2.62 -17.14
C ILE A 32 13.29 -1.09 -17.24
N GLN A 33 14.41 -0.58 -17.75
CA GLN A 33 14.59 0.87 -17.93
C GLN A 33 13.67 1.39 -19.04
N ASP A 34 13.59 0.68 -20.17
CA ASP A 34 12.67 1.01 -21.27
C ASP A 34 11.20 0.99 -20.80
N ASP A 35 10.84 0.01 -19.98
CA ASP A 35 9.50 -0.13 -19.38
C ASP A 35 9.17 1.08 -18.47
N ILE A 36 10.12 1.48 -17.63
CA ILE A 36 9.99 2.66 -16.76
C ILE A 36 9.83 3.93 -17.60
N ASP A 37 10.68 4.11 -18.61
CA ASP A 37 10.67 5.30 -19.47
C ASP A 37 9.37 5.40 -20.27
N ALA A 38 8.86 4.27 -20.79
CA ALA A 38 7.58 4.21 -21.47
C ALA A 38 6.40 4.61 -20.56
N ILE A 39 6.43 4.25 -19.28
CA ILE A 39 5.41 4.66 -18.30
C ILE A 39 5.57 6.14 -17.95
N MET A 40 6.79 6.63 -17.76
CA MET A 40 7.06 8.04 -17.48
C MET A 40 6.59 8.94 -18.64
N ASP A 41 6.83 8.53 -19.87
CA ASP A 41 6.37 9.26 -21.07
C ASP A 41 4.87 9.22 -21.25
N TRP A 42 4.23 8.09 -20.92
CA TRP A 42 2.77 8.01 -20.86
C TRP A 42 2.21 8.94 -19.78
N PHE A 43 2.83 8.98 -18.59
CA PHE A 43 2.39 9.79 -17.46
C PHE A 43 2.39 11.28 -17.78
N LYS A 44 3.46 11.79 -18.42
CA LYS A 44 3.56 13.19 -18.86
C LYS A 44 2.47 13.61 -19.86
N LYS A 45 1.87 12.64 -20.58
CA LYS A 45 0.80 12.89 -21.55
C LYS A 45 -0.59 12.88 -20.92
N GLN A 46 -0.73 12.50 -19.65
CA GLN A 46 -2.03 12.42 -18.97
C GLN A 46 -2.38 13.76 -18.32
N PRO A 47 -3.36 14.53 -18.82
CA PRO A 47 -3.65 15.89 -18.33
C PRO A 47 -4.00 15.94 -16.83
N HIS A 48 -4.63 14.90 -16.30
CA HIS A 48 -5.02 14.80 -14.89
C HIS A 48 -3.87 14.39 -13.95
N LEU A 49 -2.69 14.07 -14.48
CA LEU A 49 -1.54 13.57 -13.69
C LEU A 49 -0.28 14.43 -13.78
N VAL A 50 -0.17 15.34 -14.75
CA VAL A 50 1.07 16.10 -15.03
C VAL A 50 1.63 16.79 -13.77
N ASP A 51 0.77 17.36 -12.94
CA ASP A 51 1.18 18.10 -11.73
C ASP A 51 1.41 17.19 -10.50
N ALA A 52 1.11 15.90 -10.62
CA ALA A 52 0.98 15.00 -9.48
C ALA A 52 2.31 14.40 -9.00
N GLY A 53 3.40 14.65 -9.74
CA GLY A 53 4.80 14.33 -9.39
C GLY A 53 5.05 12.84 -9.15
N ILE A 54 5.57 12.13 -10.17
CA ILE A 54 5.99 10.72 -10.05
C ILE A 54 7.48 10.59 -10.35
N THR A 55 8.15 9.68 -9.63
CA THR A 55 9.57 9.38 -9.84
C THR A 55 9.76 8.04 -10.54
N SER A 56 10.90 7.85 -11.22
CA SER A 56 11.26 6.56 -11.83
C SER A 56 11.31 5.42 -10.80
N ALA A 57 11.81 5.68 -9.60
CA ALA A 57 11.82 4.72 -8.50
C ALA A 57 10.40 4.28 -8.10
N MET A 58 9.46 5.23 -8.00
CA MET A 58 8.05 4.91 -7.75
C MET A 58 7.44 4.10 -8.90
N VAL A 59 7.70 4.47 -10.15
CA VAL A 59 7.22 3.72 -11.33
C VAL A 59 7.72 2.28 -11.28
N GLU A 60 9.00 2.07 -11.00
CA GLU A 60 9.55 0.74 -10.84
C GLU A 60 8.83 -0.06 -9.73
N ARG A 61 8.51 0.59 -8.60
CA ARG A 61 7.83 -0.09 -7.48
C ARG A 61 6.41 -0.49 -7.87
N ILE A 62 5.69 0.39 -8.56
CA ILE A 62 4.36 0.07 -9.08
C ILE A 62 4.45 -1.05 -10.12
N LEU A 63 5.49 -1.08 -10.95
CA LEU A 63 5.74 -2.12 -11.94
C LEU A 63 5.94 -3.50 -11.28
N ILE A 64 6.69 -3.56 -10.18
CA ILE A 64 6.86 -4.78 -9.36
C ILE A 64 5.52 -5.24 -8.81
N ILE A 65 4.74 -4.34 -8.20
CA ILE A 65 3.42 -4.66 -7.65
C ILE A 65 2.44 -5.08 -8.78
N ALA A 66 2.63 -4.53 -9.99
CA ALA A 66 1.90 -4.90 -11.20
C ALA A 66 2.39 -6.20 -11.87
N LYS A 67 3.44 -6.83 -11.33
CA LYS A 67 4.10 -8.02 -11.86
C LYS A 67 4.64 -7.82 -13.27
N GLY A 68 5.29 -6.68 -13.52
CA GLY A 68 5.92 -6.35 -14.80
C GLY A 68 4.96 -5.90 -15.91
N SER A 69 3.65 -5.80 -15.66
CA SER A 69 2.69 -5.38 -16.70
C SER A 69 2.59 -3.86 -16.80
N LEU A 70 2.91 -3.32 -17.97
CA LEU A 70 2.80 -1.88 -18.25
C LEU A 70 1.36 -1.38 -18.12
N GLU A 71 0.38 -2.10 -18.67
CA GLU A 71 -1.03 -1.72 -18.62
C GLU A 71 -1.55 -1.68 -17.18
N LYS A 72 -1.21 -2.68 -16.37
CA LYS A 72 -1.58 -2.71 -14.94
C LYS A 72 -0.87 -1.60 -14.17
N THR A 73 0.36 -1.27 -14.55
CA THR A 73 1.11 -0.18 -13.92
C THR A 73 0.44 1.17 -14.17
N LYS A 74 0.05 1.45 -15.43
CA LYS A 74 -0.71 2.66 -15.79
C LYS A 74 -2.03 2.75 -15.01
N GLN A 75 -2.80 1.66 -14.96
CA GLN A 75 -4.05 1.58 -14.19
C GLN A 75 -3.85 1.83 -12.69
N ARG A 76 -2.76 1.31 -12.11
CA ARG A 76 -2.42 1.52 -10.70
C ARG A 76 -2.00 2.96 -10.44
N ILE A 77 -1.26 3.59 -11.35
CA ILE A 77 -0.91 5.01 -11.25
C ILE A 77 -2.17 5.88 -11.29
N ASP A 78 -3.07 5.66 -12.26
CA ASP A 78 -4.36 6.36 -12.30
C ASP A 78 -5.16 6.15 -11.00
N GLY A 79 -5.20 4.90 -10.53
CA GLY A 79 -5.82 4.53 -9.26
C GLY A 79 -5.21 5.26 -8.06
N LEU A 80 -3.89 5.42 -8.03
CA LEU A 80 -3.14 6.08 -6.96
C LEU A 80 -3.64 7.52 -6.75
N TYR A 81 -3.76 8.27 -7.85
CA TYR A 81 -4.19 9.66 -7.79
C TYR A 81 -5.71 9.80 -7.66
N LYS A 82 -6.49 8.84 -8.18
CA LYS A 82 -7.94 8.80 -7.99
C LYS A 82 -8.34 8.50 -6.55
N TYR A 83 -7.68 7.60 -5.83
CA TYR A 83 -8.12 7.28 -4.47
C TYR A 83 -7.88 8.42 -3.49
N ARG A 84 -6.86 9.27 -3.74
CA ARG A 84 -6.58 10.45 -2.90
C ARG A 84 -7.78 11.39 -2.80
N SER A 85 -8.67 11.39 -3.80
CA SER A 85 -9.94 12.13 -3.77
C SER A 85 -11.15 11.30 -3.28
N LEU A 86 -11.06 9.97 -3.24
CA LEU A 86 -12.17 9.08 -2.84
C LEU A 86 -12.45 9.13 -1.33
N ALA A 87 -11.39 9.19 -0.52
CA ALA A 87 -11.47 9.23 0.94
C ALA A 87 -10.55 10.34 1.49
N PRO A 88 -10.85 11.63 1.21
CA PRO A 88 -10.06 12.73 1.75
C PRO A 88 -9.97 12.66 3.27
N GLU A 89 -11.01 12.17 3.94
CA GLU A 89 -11.04 11.92 5.38
C GLU A 89 -10.11 10.79 5.85
N LEU A 90 -9.45 10.04 4.97
CA LEU A 90 -8.41 9.07 5.35
C LEU A 90 -7.03 9.49 4.85
N ILE A 91 -6.95 10.36 3.85
CA ILE A 91 -5.72 10.66 3.10
C ILE A 91 -5.21 12.09 3.36
N GLN A 92 -6.11 13.06 3.53
CA GLN A 92 -5.75 14.45 3.78
C GLN A 92 -5.49 14.70 5.28
N ASN A 93 -4.61 15.67 5.56
CA ASN A 93 -4.25 16.12 6.91
C ASN A 93 -3.78 15.01 7.87
N ARG A 94 -3.33 13.85 7.36
CA ARG A 94 -2.95 12.68 8.18
C ARG A 94 -1.94 13.02 9.28
N GLU A 95 -0.96 13.87 9.03
CA GLU A 95 0.01 14.28 10.05
C GLU A 95 -0.66 15.01 11.22
N LYS A 96 -1.60 15.91 10.94
CA LYS A 96 -2.37 16.62 11.97
C LYS A 96 -3.28 15.66 12.74
N GLU A 97 -4.02 14.82 12.01
CA GLU A 97 -5.00 13.89 12.59
C GLU A 97 -4.36 12.72 13.35
N LEU A 98 -3.10 12.38 13.06
CA LEU A 98 -2.31 11.37 13.77
C LEU A 98 -1.34 11.99 14.78
N SER A 99 -1.46 13.29 15.05
CA SER A 99 -0.54 13.98 15.94
C SER A 99 -0.81 13.62 17.41
N PRO A 100 0.22 13.65 18.29
CA PRO A 100 0.04 13.40 19.72
C PRO A 100 -0.92 14.38 20.41
N HIS A 101 -1.19 15.55 19.82
CA HIS A 101 -2.13 16.54 20.35
C HIS A 101 -3.59 16.09 20.26
N CYS A 102 -3.89 15.06 19.45
CA CYS A 102 -5.23 14.48 19.30
C CYS A 102 -5.57 13.43 20.38
N GLY A 103 -4.70 13.24 21.37
CA GLY A 103 -4.87 12.27 22.46
C GLY A 103 -4.14 10.95 22.19
N ASP A 104 -4.45 9.93 22.99
CA ASP A 104 -3.81 8.61 22.88
C ASP A 104 -4.44 7.75 21.79
N LEU A 105 -4.13 8.10 20.54
CA LEU A 105 -4.61 7.42 19.34
C LEU A 105 -4.01 6.01 19.13
N TRP A 106 -2.96 5.66 19.88
CA TRP A 106 -2.14 4.46 19.68
C TRP A 106 -2.35 3.38 20.75
N SER A 107 -3.23 3.65 21.72
CA SER A 107 -3.52 2.75 22.83
C SER A 107 -4.26 1.47 22.45
N PHE A 108 -5.12 1.52 21.42
CA PHE A 108 -6.02 0.40 21.10
C PHE A 108 -5.43 -0.63 20.13
N TYR A 109 -4.40 -0.27 19.38
CA TYR A 109 -3.77 -1.17 18.41
C TYR A 109 -2.28 -0.93 18.26
N ARG A 110 -1.59 -1.95 17.74
CA ARG A 110 -0.22 -1.86 17.27
C ARG A 110 -0.17 -2.25 15.80
N GLN A 111 0.69 -1.57 15.05
CA GLN A 111 0.99 -1.90 13.66
C GLN A 111 2.48 -1.82 13.43
N ALA A 112 3.05 -2.88 12.85
CA ALA A 112 4.47 -2.95 12.55
C ALA A 112 4.72 -3.74 11.26
N ALA A 113 5.85 -3.48 10.63
CA ALA A 113 6.36 -4.27 9.53
C ALA A 113 7.69 -4.89 9.93
N MET A 114 7.88 -6.18 9.64
CA MET A 114 9.16 -6.83 9.85
C MET A 114 10.20 -6.22 8.90
N PRO A 115 11.36 -5.73 9.40
CA PRO A 115 12.37 -5.10 8.54
C PRO A 115 12.99 -6.06 7.52
N LYS A 116 13.01 -7.36 7.80
CA LYS A 116 13.50 -8.38 6.88
C LYS A 116 12.37 -8.91 5.99
N LEU A 117 12.65 -9.04 4.70
CA LEU A 117 11.74 -9.71 3.76
C LEU A 117 11.71 -11.22 4.00
N TYR A 118 10.53 -11.81 3.89
CA TYR A 118 10.34 -13.26 3.88
C TYR A 118 10.00 -13.71 2.46
N LYS A 119 10.96 -14.34 1.77
CA LYS A 119 10.79 -14.80 0.38
C LYS A 119 10.21 -13.68 -0.51
N GLY A 120 10.82 -12.49 -0.45
CA GLY A 120 10.41 -11.29 -1.20
C GLY A 120 9.09 -10.64 -0.78
N HIS A 121 8.46 -11.13 0.30
CA HIS A 121 7.27 -10.52 0.89
C HIS A 121 7.60 -9.71 2.14
N ARG A 122 6.93 -8.58 2.33
CA ARG A 122 6.91 -7.88 3.62
C ARG A 122 5.89 -8.53 4.53
N ILE A 123 6.27 -8.83 5.77
CA ILE A 123 5.32 -9.27 6.79
C ILE A 123 4.90 -8.04 7.58
N SER A 124 3.61 -7.75 7.57
CA SER A 124 3.00 -6.69 8.38
C SER A 124 2.09 -7.31 9.43
N VAL A 125 2.18 -6.79 10.65
CA VAL A 125 1.40 -7.26 11.80
C VAL A 125 0.52 -6.12 12.27
N ILE A 126 -0.76 -6.42 12.51
CA ILE A 126 -1.68 -5.57 13.27
C ILE A 126 -2.14 -6.38 14.47
N LYS A 127 -2.09 -5.79 15.67
CA LYS A 127 -2.66 -6.37 16.88
C LYS A 127 -3.66 -5.41 17.48
N ILE A 128 -4.85 -5.89 17.80
CA ILE A 128 -5.79 -5.17 18.67
C ILE A 128 -5.40 -5.46 20.12
N ASP A 129 -5.04 -4.42 20.86
CA ASP A 129 -4.48 -4.53 22.21
C ASP A 129 -5.49 -4.19 23.31
N ASN A 130 -6.52 -3.40 22.99
CA ASN A 130 -7.50 -2.96 23.96
C ASN A 130 -8.89 -3.56 23.65
N PRO A 131 -9.51 -4.31 24.58
CA PRO A 131 -10.86 -4.83 24.40
C PRO A 131 -11.97 -3.79 24.61
N ASP A 132 -11.67 -2.58 25.13
CA ASP A 132 -12.67 -1.51 25.31
C ASP A 132 -13.08 -0.88 23.97
N PRO A 133 -14.34 -1.04 23.53
CA PRO A 133 -14.80 -0.46 22.27
C PRO A 133 -14.79 1.05 22.21
N ASN A 134 -14.76 1.75 23.36
CA ASN A 134 -14.69 3.20 23.37
C ASN A 134 -13.32 3.74 22.94
N SER A 135 -12.28 2.90 23.03
CA SER A 135 -10.93 3.22 22.59
C SER A 135 -10.68 2.93 21.10
N PHE A 136 -11.66 2.35 20.39
CA PHE A 136 -11.47 1.84 19.04
C PHE A 136 -11.72 2.91 17.97
N PHE A 137 -10.64 3.51 17.48
CA PHE A 137 -10.65 4.55 16.44
C PHE A 137 -10.21 3.98 15.09
N VAL A 138 -11.12 3.28 14.40
CA VAL A 138 -10.78 2.55 13.17
C VAL A 138 -10.22 3.44 12.04
N ASP A 139 -10.64 4.70 11.99
CA ASP A 139 -10.15 5.67 11.01
C ASP A 139 -8.66 6.02 11.25
N VAL A 140 -8.22 6.10 12.51
CA VAL A 140 -6.80 6.26 12.87
C VAL A 140 -5.98 5.09 12.32
N LEU A 141 -6.46 3.85 12.50
CA LEU A 141 -5.80 2.66 11.97
C LEU A 141 -5.65 2.72 10.45
N PHE A 142 -6.71 3.08 9.72
CA PHE A 142 -6.64 3.18 8.26
C PHE A 142 -5.78 4.34 7.77
N ARG A 143 -5.87 5.52 8.41
CA ARG A 143 -5.00 6.67 8.12
C ARG A 143 -3.53 6.29 8.25
N ASN A 144 -3.16 5.64 9.36
CA ASN A 144 -1.81 5.18 9.59
C ASN A 144 -1.39 4.11 8.56
N THR A 145 -2.26 3.14 8.27
CA THR A 145 -2.00 2.09 7.28
C THR A 145 -1.75 2.66 5.89
N PHE A 146 -2.54 3.63 5.44
CA PHE A 146 -2.32 4.29 4.14
C PHE A 146 -1.08 5.17 4.14
N MET A 147 -0.76 5.83 5.26
CA MET A 147 0.49 6.60 5.39
C MET A 147 1.72 5.69 5.28
N LEU A 148 1.71 4.54 5.96
CA LEU A 148 2.75 3.53 5.82
C LEU A 148 2.83 2.98 4.38
N GLY A 149 1.69 2.80 3.71
CA GLY A 149 1.63 2.43 2.30
C GLY A 149 2.34 3.45 1.39
N ASP A 150 2.12 4.75 1.59
CA ASP A 150 2.79 5.79 0.82
C ASP A 150 4.31 5.80 1.09
N ILE A 151 4.75 5.63 2.34
CA ILE A 151 6.18 5.55 2.68
C ILE A 151 6.82 4.32 2.01
N ARG A 152 6.15 3.16 2.05
CA ARG A 152 6.63 1.92 1.41
C ARG A 152 6.72 2.05 -0.09
N LEU A 153 5.82 2.79 -0.73
CA LEU A 153 5.89 3.02 -2.18
C LEU A 153 7.20 3.72 -2.59
N HIS A 154 7.78 4.54 -1.70
CA HIS A 154 9.04 5.24 -1.94
C HIS A 154 10.27 4.44 -1.52
N HIS A 155 10.14 3.60 -0.50
CA HIS A 155 11.31 3.01 0.18
C HIS A 155 11.38 1.49 0.18
N ASP A 156 10.25 0.78 0.03
CA ASP A 156 10.22 -0.68 0.09
C ASP A 156 10.42 -1.31 -1.29
N TYR A 157 11.02 -2.50 -1.31
CA TYR A 157 11.25 -3.31 -2.49
C TYR A 157 10.75 -4.73 -2.24
N MET A 158 9.43 -4.88 -2.32
CA MET A 158 8.74 -6.15 -2.10
C MET A 158 7.85 -6.49 -3.30
N PHE A 159 7.66 -7.78 -3.60
CA PHE A 159 6.67 -8.17 -4.63
C PHE A 159 5.29 -8.48 -4.06
N GLY A 160 5.16 -8.54 -2.74
CA GLY A 160 3.90 -8.81 -2.06
C GLY A 160 3.99 -8.56 -0.56
N GLU A 161 2.83 -8.55 0.08
CA GLU A 161 2.69 -8.33 1.50
C GLU A 161 1.88 -9.46 2.13
N ILE A 162 2.29 -9.89 3.32
CA ILE A 162 1.57 -10.84 4.16
C ILE A 162 1.11 -10.09 5.39
N TRP A 163 -0.21 -10.01 5.57
CA TRP A 163 -0.82 -9.42 6.76
C TRP A 163 -1.11 -10.49 7.80
N ILE A 164 -0.60 -10.30 9.01
CA ILE A 164 -0.94 -11.05 10.21
C ILE A 164 -1.78 -10.12 11.07
N ILE A 165 -3.03 -10.51 11.35
CA ILE A 165 -3.95 -9.70 12.14
C ILE A 165 -4.29 -10.50 13.40
N ASP A 166 -3.75 -10.04 14.53
CA ASP A 166 -4.05 -10.55 15.85
C ASP A 166 -5.28 -9.82 16.41
N ILE A 167 -6.37 -10.58 16.52
CA ILE A 167 -7.68 -10.12 16.96
C ILE A 167 -8.06 -10.70 18.33
N GLU A 168 -7.09 -11.17 19.12
CA GLU A 168 -7.31 -11.78 20.43
C GLU A 168 -8.20 -10.90 21.35
N HIS A 169 -7.98 -9.59 21.34
CA HIS A 169 -8.78 -8.63 22.15
C HIS A 169 -9.93 -7.99 21.37
N ALA A 170 -10.23 -8.45 20.15
CA ALA A 170 -11.35 -7.91 19.39
C ALA A 170 -12.69 -8.45 19.91
N VAL A 171 -13.52 -7.58 20.48
CA VAL A 171 -14.88 -7.92 20.92
C VAL A 171 -15.95 -7.42 19.95
N ILE A 172 -17.17 -7.97 20.03
CA ILE A 172 -18.32 -7.57 19.18
C ILE A 172 -18.60 -6.06 19.26
N GLY A 173 -18.35 -5.43 20.41
CA GLY A 173 -18.50 -3.98 20.57
C GLY A 173 -17.64 -3.17 19.59
N HIS A 174 -16.48 -3.67 19.17
CA HIS A 174 -15.66 -3.02 18.13
C HIS A 174 -16.36 -3.00 16.77
N LEU A 175 -17.14 -4.04 16.43
CA LEU A 175 -17.89 -4.08 15.18
C LEU A 175 -18.96 -2.98 15.12
N LEU A 176 -19.58 -2.66 16.26
CA LEU A 176 -20.58 -1.59 16.36
C LEU A 176 -19.96 -0.18 16.23
N ARG A 177 -18.64 -0.06 16.41
CA ARG A 177 -17.88 1.18 16.26
C ARG A 177 -17.36 1.39 14.83
N LEU A 178 -17.44 0.37 13.98
CA LEU A 178 -17.06 0.50 12.58
C LEU A 178 -18.00 1.46 11.86
N ASN A 179 -17.42 2.44 11.16
CA ASN A 179 -18.16 3.28 10.23
C ASN A 179 -18.28 2.55 8.87
N PRO A 180 -19.50 2.15 8.43
CA PRO A 180 -19.66 1.39 7.19
C PRO A 180 -19.17 2.12 5.93
N ILE A 181 -19.26 3.45 5.91
CA ILE A 181 -18.80 4.28 4.79
C ILE A 181 -17.28 4.23 4.70
N ILE A 182 -16.59 4.37 5.84
CA ILE A 182 -15.13 4.25 5.92
C ILE A 182 -14.70 2.84 5.48
N MET A 183 -15.36 1.80 5.99
CA MET A 183 -15.05 0.41 5.60
C MET A 183 -15.22 0.18 4.11
N HIS A 184 -16.31 0.67 3.53
CA HIS A 184 -16.57 0.55 2.10
C HIS A 184 -15.52 1.30 1.26
N LYS A 185 -15.19 2.55 1.62
CA LYS A 185 -14.15 3.33 0.93
C LYS A 185 -12.79 2.65 1.04
N THR A 186 -12.40 2.20 2.24
CA THR A 186 -11.15 1.46 2.46
C THR A 186 -11.10 0.19 1.59
N ALA A 187 -12.18 -0.59 1.52
CA ALA A 187 -12.25 -1.76 0.65
C ALA A 187 -12.07 -1.40 -0.83
N GLN A 188 -12.67 -0.31 -1.31
CA GLN A 188 -12.48 0.19 -2.67
C GLN A 188 -11.03 0.59 -2.94
N ILE A 189 -10.37 1.26 -1.99
CA ILE A 189 -8.95 1.64 -2.10
C ILE A 189 -8.09 0.38 -2.23
N PHE A 190 -8.28 -0.62 -1.37
CA PHE A 190 -7.54 -1.88 -1.45
C PHE A 190 -7.81 -2.63 -2.76
N GLN A 191 -9.05 -2.64 -3.26
CA GLN A 191 -9.39 -3.27 -4.54
C GLN A 191 -8.71 -2.57 -5.72
N ILE A 192 -8.67 -1.23 -5.76
CA ILE A 192 -7.95 -0.47 -6.79
C ILE A 192 -6.46 -0.80 -6.73
N SER A 193 -5.88 -0.92 -5.52
CA SER A 193 -4.49 -1.31 -5.31
C SER A 193 -4.18 -2.79 -5.57
N THR A 194 -5.18 -3.66 -5.73
CA THR A 194 -4.98 -5.11 -5.88
C THR A 194 -5.60 -5.71 -7.15
N LYS A 195 -6.35 -4.91 -7.93
CA LYS A 195 -7.23 -5.40 -9.00
C LYS A 195 -6.50 -6.36 -9.95
N LYS A 196 -6.78 -7.65 -9.79
CA LYS A 196 -6.66 -8.64 -10.87
C LYS A 196 -7.88 -8.40 -11.76
N ASN A 197 -7.67 -8.00 -13.00
CA ASN A 197 -8.69 -8.22 -14.03
C ASN A 197 -8.72 -9.72 -14.34
N SER A 198 -9.26 -10.54 -13.44
CA SER A 198 -9.77 -11.84 -13.82
C SER A 198 -11.14 -11.59 -14.46
N LYS A 199 -11.25 -11.83 -15.78
CA LYS A 199 -12.56 -12.11 -16.38
C LYS A 199 -13.25 -13.19 -15.53
N PRO A 200 -14.57 -13.10 -15.27
CA PRO A 200 -15.27 -14.20 -14.61
C PRO A 200 -15.02 -15.47 -15.43
N ARG A 201 -14.45 -16.50 -14.80
CA ARG A 201 -14.54 -17.85 -15.37
C ARG A 201 -16.01 -18.21 -15.22
N GLU A 202 -16.72 -18.27 -16.33
CA GLU A 202 -18.00 -18.96 -16.41
C GLU A 202 -17.79 -20.33 -15.76
N LEU A 203 -18.47 -20.55 -14.64
CA LEU A 203 -18.60 -21.87 -14.06
C LEU A 203 -19.45 -22.65 -15.05
N LEU A 204 -18.78 -23.38 -15.93
CA LEU A 204 -19.40 -24.45 -16.69
C LEU A 204 -19.95 -25.46 -15.69
N ASN A 205 -21.26 -25.66 -15.80
CA ASN A 205 -22.06 -26.62 -15.08
C ASN A 205 -21.34 -27.97 -14.90
N SER A 206 -21.44 -28.48 -13.68
CA SER A 206 -21.38 -29.92 -13.37
C SER A 206 -22.45 -30.22 -12.34
#